data_AF-A0A7J8F2V6-F1
#
_entry.id   AF-A0A7J8F2V6-F1
#
_cell.length_a   1.000
_cell.length_b   1.000
_cell.length_c   1.000
_cell.angle_alpha   90.00
_cell.angle_beta   90.00
_cell.angle_gamma   90.00
#
_symmetry.space_group_name_H-M   'P 1'
#
loop_
_entity.id
_entity.type
_entity.pdbx_description
1 polymer ?
#
loop_
_entity_poly.entity_id
_entity_poly.type
_entity_poly.pdbx_seq_one_letter_code
_entity_poly.pdbx_strand_id
1 'polypeptide(L)'
;MGDSNTDTSTTVSETVAEEVSLFSMTDMVLFSLIAGFLTYWFLFRKKKDEIPEFTKIQPMDSSVKDTSFVEKMKKTGRNIIVFYGSQTGTAEEFANRLSKDAHRYGMRGMSADPEEYVLADLSHLPEIENSLTVFCMATYGEGDPTDNAQDFYDWLQETNVDLSGVKYALGGGFYHMARAVLASCL
;
A
#
# COMPACT_ATOMS: atom_id res chain seq x y z
N MET A 1 6.93 96.19 -22.20
CA MET A 1 6.39 96.94 -21.05
C MET A 1 4.93 96.58 -20.88
N GLY A 2 4.52 96.14 -19.69
CA GLY A 2 3.10 95.93 -19.33
C GLY A 2 2.90 94.69 -18.48
N ASP A 3 3.42 94.74 -17.25
CA ASP A 3 3.42 93.69 -16.23
C ASP A 3 2.04 93.41 -15.58
N SER A 4 1.92 92.19 -15.02
CA SER A 4 1.29 91.87 -13.71
C SER A 4 -0.22 92.13 -13.53
N ASN A 5 -1.02 91.42 -12.74
CA ASN A 5 -0.89 90.29 -11.83
C ASN A 5 -2.32 89.83 -11.44
N THR A 6 -2.46 88.56 -11.02
CA THR A 6 -3.36 87.96 -10.00
C THR A 6 -4.82 88.47 -9.84
N ASP A 7 -5.86 87.65 -9.67
CA ASP A 7 -5.96 86.57 -8.68
C ASP A 7 -7.32 85.81 -8.74
N THR A 8 -7.36 84.67 -8.03
CA THR A 8 -8.52 84.05 -7.34
C THR A 8 -9.36 82.97 -8.05
N SER A 9 -9.19 81.74 -7.50
CA SER A 9 -10.14 80.65 -7.21
C SER A 9 -11.08 80.19 -8.34
N THR A 10 -11.19 78.88 -8.62
CA THR A 10 -12.16 78.02 -7.91
C THR A 10 -11.88 76.56 -8.29
N THR A 11 -11.79 75.70 -7.26
CA THR A 11 -12.02 74.23 -7.20
C THR A 11 -12.48 73.51 -8.48
N VAL A 12 -11.92 72.33 -8.78
CA VAL A 12 -12.61 71.01 -8.80
C VAL A 12 -11.54 69.90 -8.83
N SER A 13 -11.42 69.17 -7.72
CA SER A 13 -10.97 67.77 -7.65
C SER A 13 -12.11 66.85 -8.10
N GLU A 14 -11.80 65.60 -8.47
CA GLU A 14 -12.67 64.52 -9.00
C GLU A 14 -12.81 64.58 -10.53
N THR A 15 -12.36 63.62 -11.32
CA THR A 15 -12.44 62.15 -11.29
C THR A 15 -11.29 61.65 -12.19
N VAL A 16 -10.57 60.56 -11.92
CA VAL A 16 -10.97 59.18 -12.14
C VAL A 16 -10.08 58.31 -11.24
N ALA A 17 -10.61 57.98 -10.06
CA ALA A 17 -10.05 56.99 -9.15
C ALA A 17 -10.94 55.74 -9.26
N GLU A 18 -10.94 55.11 -10.41
CA GLU A 18 -11.54 53.80 -10.65
C GLU A 18 -10.63 53.10 -11.66
N GLU A 19 -10.49 51.77 -11.58
CA GLU A 19 -9.59 50.90 -12.37
C GLU A 19 -8.22 50.50 -11.78
N VAL A 20 -7.92 50.77 -10.50
CA VAL A 20 -6.70 50.19 -9.85
C VAL A 20 -6.98 49.40 -8.57
N SER A 21 -8.24 49.27 -8.14
CA SER A 21 -8.57 48.63 -6.86
C SER A 21 -9.13 47.20 -6.96
N LEU A 22 -9.61 46.78 -8.14
CA LEU A 22 -10.27 45.47 -8.33
C LEU A 22 -9.31 44.27 -8.39
N PHE A 23 -8.04 44.48 -8.72
CA PHE A 23 -7.04 43.40 -8.79
C PHE A 23 -6.21 43.23 -7.52
N SER A 24 -6.20 44.19 -6.58
CA SER A 24 -5.21 44.15 -5.48
C SER A 24 -5.65 43.32 -4.26
N MET A 25 -6.93 43.40 -3.87
CA MET A 25 -7.42 42.69 -2.67
C MET A 25 -7.75 41.22 -2.96
N THR A 26 -8.35 40.96 -4.12
CA THR A 26 -8.79 39.62 -4.54
C THR A 26 -7.62 38.70 -4.83
N ASP A 27 -6.57 39.22 -5.46
CA ASP A 27 -5.39 38.45 -5.84
C ASP A 27 -4.51 38.15 -4.60
N MET A 28 -4.42 39.08 -3.64
CA MET A 28 -3.75 38.85 -2.36
C MET A 28 -4.45 37.76 -1.53
N VAL A 29 -5.79 37.73 -1.52
CA VAL A 29 -6.56 36.66 -0.86
C VAL A 29 -6.37 35.33 -1.59
N LEU A 30 -6.31 35.34 -2.93
CA LEU A 30 -6.08 34.14 -3.73
C LEU A 30 -4.70 33.54 -3.47
N PHE A 31 -3.64 34.35 -3.45
CA PHE A 31 -2.31 33.90 -3.09
C PHE A 31 -2.21 33.41 -1.64
N SER A 32 -2.92 34.05 -0.70
CA SER A 32 -3.00 33.58 0.69
C SER A 32 -3.66 32.21 0.82
N LEU A 33 -4.76 31.96 0.10
CA LEU A 33 -5.45 30.68 0.08
C LEU A 33 -4.62 29.59 -0.59
N ILE A 34 -3.95 29.89 -1.70
CA ILE A 34 -3.07 28.94 -2.40
C ILE A 34 -1.85 28.61 -1.52
N ALA A 35 -1.22 29.61 -0.90
CA ALA A 35 -0.11 29.40 0.02
C ALA A 35 -0.55 28.63 1.27
N GLY A 36 -1.72 28.93 1.82
CA GLY A 36 -2.33 28.19 2.92
C GLY A 36 -2.63 26.73 2.56
N PHE A 37 -3.17 26.49 1.37
CA PHE A 37 -3.45 25.15 0.88
C PHE A 37 -2.17 24.38 0.57
N LEU A 38 -1.15 25.03 -0.02
CA LEU A 38 0.16 24.44 -0.26
C LEU A 38 0.90 24.14 1.04
N THR A 39 0.87 25.03 2.02
CA THR A 39 1.48 24.80 3.35
C THR A 39 0.74 23.72 4.11
N TYR A 40 -0.59 23.72 4.09
CA TYR A 40 -1.42 22.65 4.65
C TYR A 40 -1.13 21.30 3.97
N TRP A 41 -1.17 21.25 2.63
CA TRP A 41 -0.88 20.03 1.87
C TRP A 41 0.57 19.57 2.08
N PHE A 42 1.53 20.49 2.16
CA PHE A 42 2.94 20.16 2.41
C PHE A 42 3.18 19.65 3.83
N LEU A 43 2.48 20.19 4.83
CA LEU A 43 2.51 19.68 6.20
C LEU A 43 1.76 18.35 6.32
N PHE A 44 0.66 18.15 5.59
CA PHE A 44 -0.07 16.89 5.56
C PHE A 44 0.64 15.80 4.74
N ARG A 45 1.43 16.17 3.73
CA ARG A 45 2.40 15.29 3.04
C ARG A 45 3.58 14.90 3.93
N LYS A 46 3.78 15.60 5.06
CA LYS A 46 4.79 15.29 6.07
C LYS A 46 4.28 14.44 7.23
N LYS A 47 3.19 13.68 7.05
CA LYS A 47 3.11 12.36 7.71
C LYS A 47 4.11 11.43 7.02
N LYS A 48 5.38 11.68 7.29
CA LYS A 48 6.49 10.78 6.99
C LYS A 48 6.34 9.62 7.96
N ASP A 49 6.40 8.43 7.40
CA ASP A 49 6.52 7.18 8.12
C ASP A 49 7.57 7.32 9.24
N GLU A 50 7.13 7.14 10.48
CA GLU A 50 8.03 6.97 11.62
C GLU A 50 8.80 5.67 11.38
N ILE A 51 10.08 5.82 11.04
CA ILE A 51 11.02 4.71 10.99
C ILE A 51 11.27 4.32 12.46
N PRO A 52 10.89 3.11 12.92
CA PRO A 52 11.24 2.71 14.28
C PRO A 52 12.76 2.63 14.43
N GLU A 53 13.21 3.29 15.49
CA GLU A 53 14.57 3.38 15.99
C GLU A 53 15.23 2.00 16.12
N PHE A 54 16.41 1.84 15.51
CA PHE A 54 17.20 0.62 15.59
C PHE A 54 17.59 0.31 17.05
N THR A 55 16.84 -0.60 17.68
CA THR A 55 17.24 -1.20 18.95
C THR A 55 18.35 -2.22 18.69
N LYS A 56 19.57 -1.75 18.95
CA LYS A 56 20.78 -2.47 19.39
C LYS A 56 20.67 -4.01 19.43
N ILE A 57 21.40 -4.64 18.51
CA ILE A 57 21.63 -6.09 18.43
C ILE A 57 22.21 -6.61 19.76
N GLN A 58 21.50 -7.54 20.40
CA GLN A 58 22.08 -8.51 21.33
C GLN A 58 22.29 -9.83 20.59
N PRO A 59 23.42 -10.53 20.75
CA PRO A 59 23.61 -11.86 20.20
C PRO A 59 23.04 -12.92 21.15
N MET A 60 22.69 -14.10 20.58
CA MET A 60 22.01 -15.28 21.15
C MET A 60 20.51 -15.27 20.82
N ASP A 61 19.93 -16.22 20.06
CA ASP A 61 20.20 -17.65 19.98
C ASP A 61 19.85 -18.19 18.57
N SER A 62 20.41 -19.34 18.21
CA SER A 62 20.30 -19.95 16.89
C SER A 62 18.89 -20.50 16.58
N SER A 63 18.20 -19.92 15.60
CA SER A 63 17.12 -20.57 14.82
C SER A 63 17.00 -19.93 13.44
N VAL A 64 17.59 -20.58 12.44
CA VAL A 64 17.45 -20.23 11.03
C VAL A 64 16.05 -20.69 10.58
N LYS A 65 15.02 -19.86 10.81
CA LYS A 65 13.67 -19.93 10.20
C LYS A 65 12.78 -18.69 10.48
N ASP A 66 13.26 -17.69 11.22
CA ASP A 66 12.45 -16.53 11.64
C ASP A 66 12.59 -15.31 10.70
N THR A 67 12.39 -15.48 9.40
CA THR A 67 12.08 -14.34 8.53
C THR A 67 10.61 -14.42 8.15
N SER A 68 9.74 -13.91 9.02
CA SER A 68 8.30 -13.85 8.74
C SER A 68 8.06 -13.11 7.42
N PHE A 69 7.30 -13.73 6.51
CA PHE A 69 7.03 -13.12 5.20
C PHE A 69 6.26 -11.81 5.34
N VAL A 70 5.49 -11.66 6.42
CA VAL A 70 4.77 -10.44 6.79
C VAL A 70 5.74 -9.28 7.04
N GLU A 71 6.83 -9.49 7.76
CA GLU A 71 7.86 -8.45 7.91
C GLU A 71 8.52 -8.09 6.58
N LYS A 72 8.81 -9.10 5.75
CA LYS A 72 9.38 -8.87 4.41
C LYS A 72 8.44 -8.03 3.55
N MET A 73 7.13 -8.29 3.63
CA MET A 73 6.12 -7.49 2.94
C MET A 73 6.06 -6.05 3.47
N LYS A 74 6.05 -5.87 4.80
CA LYS A 74 6.09 -4.53 5.42
C LYS A 74 7.33 -3.74 5.00
N LYS A 75 8.52 -4.35 5.09
CA LYS A 75 9.81 -3.73 4.70
C LYS A 75 9.87 -3.37 3.21
N THR A 76 9.26 -4.17 2.36
CA THR A 76 9.26 -3.95 0.89
C THR A 76 8.06 -3.15 0.39
N GLY A 77 7.12 -2.79 1.26
CA GLY A 77 5.87 -2.11 0.92
C GLY A 77 4.98 -2.95 -0.01
N ARG A 78 4.98 -4.27 0.17
CA ARG A 78 4.14 -5.20 -0.60
C ARG A 78 2.86 -5.48 0.15
N ASN A 79 1.75 -5.49 -0.58
CA ASN A 79 0.42 -5.75 -0.04
C ASN A 79 -0.21 -7.02 -0.64
N ILE A 80 0.39 -7.61 -1.67
CA ILE A 80 -0.07 -8.87 -2.24
C ILE A 80 1.02 -9.93 -2.12
N ILE A 81 0.65 -11.11 -1.68
CA ILE A 81 1.49 -12.30 -1.71
C ILE A 81 0.79 -13.41 -2.46
N VAL A 82 1.51 -14.10 -3.33
CA VAL A 82 1.02 -15.22 -4.12
C VAL A 82 1.85 -16.46 -3.79
N PHE A 83 1.26 -17.39 -3.06
CA PHE A 83 1.87 -18.69 -2.79
C PHE A 83 1.63 -19.63 -3.95
N TYR A 84 2.63 -20.42 -4.32
CA TYR A 84 2.50 -21.42 -5.38
C TYR A 84 2.86 -22.83 -4.89
N GLY A 85 1.96 -23.79 -5.10
CA GLY A 85 2.26 -25.22 -4.99
C GLY A 85 2.49 -25.76 -6.38
N SER A 86 3.70 -26.21 -6.71
CA SER A 86 4.03 -26.61 -8.09
C SER A 86 5.15 -27.64 -8.11
N GLN A 87 4.97 -28.71 -8.89
CA GLN A 87 6.02 -29.73 -9.08
C GLN A 87 6.85 -29.47 -10.35
N THR A 88 6.23 -28.96 -11.41
CA THR A 88 6.87 -28.73 -12.73
C THR A 88 6.96 -27.24 -13.11
N GLY A 89 6.77 -26.34 -12.14
CA GLY A 89 6.88 -24.88 -12.33
C GLY A 89 5.67 -24.18 -13.00
N THR A 90 4.59 -24.88 -13.35
CA THR A 90 3.43 -24.23 -14.01
C THR A 90 2.70 -23.25 -13.09
N ALA A 91 2.42 -23.64 -11.84
CA ALA A 91 1.73 -22.75 -10.89
C ALA A 91 2.65 -21.62 -10.41
N GLU A 92 3.95 -21.88 -10.34
CA GLU A 92 4.99 -20.87 -10.07
C GLU A 92 4.99 -19.78 -11.15
N GLU A 93 4.98 -20.16 -12.44
CA GLU A 93 4.91 -19.17 -13.52
C GLU A 93 3.63 -18.34 -13.46
N PHE A 94 2.50 -18.97 -13.12
CA PHE A 94 1.23 -18.27 -12.95
C PHE A 94 1.28 -17.27 -11.79
N ALA A 95 1.82 -17.67 -10.63
CA ALA A 95 2.00 -16.80 -9.47
C ALA A 95 2.94 -15.62 -9.78
N ASN A 96 4.03 -15.89 -10.48
CA ASN A 96 4.96 -14.87 -10.95
C ASN A 96 4.29 -13.86 -11.89
N ARG A 97 3.46 -14.32 -12.83
CA ARG A 97 2.69 -13.43 -13.71
C ARG A 97 1.67 -12.60 -12.92
N LEU A 98 0.94 -13.22 -12.00
CA LEU A 98 -0.05 -12.54 -11.17
C LEU A 98 0.58 -11.45 -10.28
N SER A 99 1.71 -11.74 -9.65
CA SER A 99 2.45 -10.77 -8.83
C SER A 99 2.94 -9.56 -9.64
N LYS A 100 3.30 -9.77 -10.91
CA LYS A 100 3.67 -8.70 -11.84
C LYS A 100 2.45 -7.91 -12.30
N ASP A 101 1.32 -8.57 -12.55
CA ASP A 101 0.08 -7.92 -12.92
C ASP A 101 -0.50 -7.06 -11.80
N ALA A 102 -0.32 -7.45 -10.53
CA ALA A 102 -0.65 -6.61 -9.38
C ALA A 102 -0.02 -5.22 -9.47
N HIS A 103 1.18 -5.11 -10.04
CA HIS A 103 1.86 -3.84 -10.25
C HIS A 103 1.12 -2.90 -11.20
N ARG A 104 0.43 -3.46 -12.21
CA ARG A 104 -0.37 -2.69 -13.17
C ARG A 104 -1.60 -2.05 -12.53
N TYR A 105 -2.11 -2.65 -11.46
CA TYR A 105 -3.25 -2.15 -10.69
C TYR A 105 -2.83 -1.24 -9.53
N GLY A 106 -1.56 -0.80 -9.47
CA GLY A 106 -1.05 0.06 -8.40
C GLY A 106 -0.77 -0.67 -7.08
N MET A 107 -0.81 -2.00 -7.09
CA MET A 107 -0.48 -2.84 -5.94
C MET A 107 0.93 -3.42 -6.08
N ARG A 108 1.48 -3.99 -5.01
CA ARG A 108 2.82 -4.59 -5.02
C ARG A 108 2.72 -6.03 -4.59
N GLY A 109 2.77 -6.93 -5.58
CA GLY A 109 2.76 -8.38 -5.40
C GLY A 109 4.15 -8.97 -5.22
N MET A 110 4.25 -10.10 -4.52
CA MET A 110 5.37 -11.05 -4.63
C MET A 110 4.86 -12.47 -4.74
N SER A 111 5.61 -13.31 -5.45
CA SER A 111 5.49 -14.76 -5.41
C SER A 111 6.36 -15.31 -4.27
N ALA A 112 5.91 -16.38 -3.63
CA ALA A 112 6.60 -17.05 -2.53
C ALA A 112 6.31 -18.55 -2.55
N ASP A 113 7.30 -19.37 -2.21
CA ASP A 113 7.11 -20.79 -1.99
C ASP A 113 6.55 -21.02 -0.58
N PRO A 114 5.40 -21.69 -0.39
CA PRO A 114 4.88 -22.01 0.93
C PRO A 114 5.84 -22.86 1.78
N GLU A 115 6.74 -23.66 1.20
CA GLU A 115 7.72 -24.47 1.94
C GLU A 115 8.78 -23.61 2.66
N GLU A 116 9.09 -22.42 2.12
CA GLU A 116 10.11 -21.53 2.66
C GLU A 116 9.63 -20.69 3.85
N TYR A 117 8.32 -20.61 4.09
CA TYR A 117 7.72 -19.69 5.06
C TYR A 117 6.81 -20.39 6.06
N VAL A 118 6.78 -19.86 7.28
CA VAL A 118 5.86 -20.33 8.32
C VAL A 118 4.49 -19.71 8.10
N LEU A 119 3.50 -20.53 7.76
CA LEU A 119 2.16 -20.07 7.38
C LEU A 119 1.29 -19.68 8.58
N ALA A 120 1.75 -19.94 9.82
CA ALA A 120 1.16 -19.35 11.02
C ALA A 120 1.16 -17.80 10.99
N ASP A 121 2.12 -17.21 10.27
CA ASP A 121 2.20 -15.76 10.09
C ASP A 121 1.04 -15.18 9.24
N LEU A 122 0.21 -16.02 8.60
CA LEU A 122 -1.00 -15.58 7.90
C LEU A 122 -1.94 -14.79 8.84
N SER A 123 -1.94 -15.09 10.14
CA SER A 123 -2.70 -14.35 11.16
C SER A 123 -2.27 -12.88 11.30
N HIS A 124 -1.03 -12.53 10.92
CA HIS A 124 -0.49 -11.18 10.96
C HIS A 124 -0.68 -10.41 9.64
N LEU A 125 -1.21 -11.03 8.58
CA LEU A 125 -1.52 -10.35 7.32
C LEU A 125 -2.52 -9.18 7.45
N PRO A 126 -3.56 -9.23 8.30
CA PRO A 126 -4.48 -8.12 8.46
C PRO A 126 -3.82 -6.85 9.00
N GLU A 127 -2.61 -6.94 9.56
CA GLU A 127 -1.84 -5.78 10.00
C GLU A 127 -1.32 -4.93 8.83
N ILE A 128 -1.30 -5.47 7.61
CA ILE A 128 -0.93 -4.75 6.40
C ILE A 128 -2.19 -4.18 5.74
N GLU A 129 -2.18 -2.89 5.44
CA GLU A 129 -3.31 -2.24 4.77
C GLU A 129 -3.51 -2.82 3.36
N ASN A 130 -4.76 -3.17 3.03
CA ASN A 130 -5.13 -3.78 1.76
C ASN A 130 -4.31 -5.04 1.42
N SER A 131 -4.04 -5.87 2.42
CA SER A 131 -3.40 -7.16 2.22
C SER A 131 -4.32 -8.14 1.47
N LEU A 132 -3.73 -8.90 0.56
CA LEU A 132 -4.39 -9.99 -0.16
C LEU A 132 -3.39 -11.14 -0.35
N THR A 133 -3.82 -12.33 0.03
CA THR A 133 -3.05 -13.55 -0.21
C THR A 133 -3.71 -14.36 -1.31
N VAL A 134 -2.94 -14.80 -2.29
CA VAL A 134 -3.43 -15.65 -3.37
C VAL A 134 -2.72 -16.99 -3.32
N PHE A 135 -3.46 -18.08 -3.48
CA PHE A 135 -2.92 -19.43 -3.48
C PHE A 135 -3.10 -20.06 -4.87
N CYS A 136 -1.97 -20.38 -5.50
CA CYS A 136 -1.88 -21.06 -6.80
C CYS A 136 -1.34 -22.47 -6.58
N MET A 137 -2.21 -23.39 -6.17
CA MET A 137 -1.80 -24.69 -5.62
C MET A 137 -2.13 -25.81 -6.60
N ALA A 138 -1.15 -26.31 -7.34
CA ALA A 138 -1.36 -27.48 -8.18
C ALA A 138 -1.75 -28.70 -7.33
N THR A 139 -2.62 -29.54 -7.89
CA THR A 139 -2.95 -30.85 -7.33
C THR A 139 -2.34 -31.93 -8.20
N TYR A 140 -1.84 -32.99 -7.59
CA TYR A 140 -1.30 -34.14 -8.30
C TYR A 140 -2.22 -35.36 -8.13
N GLY A 141 -2.26 -36.23 -9.15
CA GLY A 141 -3.03 -37.48 -9.11
C GLY A 141 -4.52 -37.30 -8.82
N GLU A 142 -4.97 -37.88 -7.71
CA GLU A 142 -6.37 -37.93 -7.25
C GLU A 142 -6.78 -36.72 -6.38
N GLY A 143 -5.93 -35.68 -6.30
CA GLY A 143 -6.22 -34.46 -5.53
C GLY A 143 -5.25 -34.17 -4.38
N ASP A 144 -4.12 -34.88 -4.33
CA ASP A 144 -3.07 -34.64 -3.34
C ASP A 144 -2.35 -33.30 -3.62
N PRO A 145 -1.87 -32.60 -2.58
CA PRO A 145 -1.05 -31.40 -2.75
C PRO A 145 0.28 -31.75 -3.43
N THR A 146 0.99 -30.74 -3.94
CA THR A 146 2.38 -30.89 -4.38
C THR A 146 3.33 -31.03 -3.20
N ASP A 147 4.52 -31.57 -3.43
CA ASP A 147 5.54 -31.81 -2.38
C ASP A 147 5.86 -30.53 -1.59
N ASN A 148 6.05 -29.39 -2.26
CA ASN A 148 6.33 -28.10 -1.64
C ASN A 148 5.13 -27.50 -0.87
N ALA A 149 3.93 -28.02 -1.11
CA ALA A 149 2.69 -27.60 -0.47
C ALA A 149 2.21 -28.56 0.63
N GLN A 150 2.92 -29.67 0.84
CA GLN A 150 2.52 -30.72 1.78
C GLN A 150 2.46 -30.17 3.21
N ASP A 151 3.52 -29.49 3.66
CA ASP A 151 3.58 -28.88 5.00
C ASP A 151 2.44 -27.86 5.21
N PHE A 152 2.09 -27.10 4.18
CA PHE A 152 0.96 -26.17 4.23
C PHE A 152 -0.39 -26.90 4.33
N TYR A 153 -0.55 -27.98 3.57
CA TYR A 153 -1.75 -28.78 3.59
C TYR A 153 -1.97 -29.43 4.96
N ASP A 154 -0.92 -30.02 5.53
CA ASP A 154 -0.97 -30.63 6.86
C ASP A 154 -1.25 -29.58 7.94
N TRP A 155 -0.61 -28.41 7.84
CA TRP A 155 -0.90 -27.28 8.73
C TRP A 155 -2.36 -26.84 8.66
N LEU A 156 -2.97 -26.73 7.46
CA LEU A 156 -4.39 -26.37 7.33
C LEU A 156 -5.34 -27.38 7.99
N GLN A 157 -4.97 -28.66 7.99
CA GLN A 157 -5.78 -29.73 8.57
C GLN A 157 -5.70 -29.77 10.10
N GLU A 158 -4.55 -29.40 10.66
CA GLU A 158 -4.30 -29.38 12.11
C GLU A 158 -4.60 -28.03 12.77
N THR A 159 -4.57 -26.95 11.99
CA THR A 159 -4.68 -25.59 12.53
C THR A 159 -6.09 -25.27 13.03
N ASN A 160 -6.13 -24.54 14.13
CA ASN A 160 -7.34 -23.90 14.67
C ASN A 160 -7.10 -22.39 14.83
N VAL A 161 -6.20 -21.85 13.99
CA VAL A 161 -5.86 -20.44 13.97
C VAL A 161 -6.98 -19.68 13.28
N ASP A 162 -7.54 -18.69 13.98
CA ASP A 162 -8.52 -17.79 13.39
C ASP A 162 -7.84 -16.89 12.34
N LEU A 163 -8.24 -17.07 11.09
CA LEU A 163 -7.80 -16.25 9.95
C LEU A 163 -8.84 -15.14 9.63
N SER A 164 -9.69 -14.79 10.59
CA SER A 164 -10.67 -13.72 10.44
C SER A 164 -10.02 -12.41 9.98
N GLY A 165 -10.58 -11.83 8.91
CA GLY A 165 -10.08 -10.59 8.30
C GLY A 165 -8.96 -10.78 7.28
N VAL A 166 -8.40 -11.99 7.11
CA VAL A 166 -7.45 -12.27 6.02
C VAL A 166 -8.22 -12.34 4.70
N LYS A 167 -7.85 -11.49 3.74
CA LYS A 167 -8.37 -11.59 2.37
C LYS A 167 -7.55 -12.62 1.62
N TYR A 168 -8.21 -13.67 1.14
CA TYR A 168 -7.58 -14.70 0.32
C TYR A 168 -8.30 -14.91 -0.99
N ALA A 169 -7.56 -15.38 -2.00
CA ALA A 169 -8.10 -15.85 -3.27
C ALA A 169 -7.44 -17.16 -3.69
N LEU A 170 -8.19 -18.01 -4.38
CA LEU A 170 -7.74 -19.31 -4.86
C LEU A 170 -7.79 -19.34 -6.38
N GLY A 171 -6.71 -19.79 -7.02
CA GLY A 171 -6.67 -19.99 -8.47
C GLY A 171 -7.63 -21.11 -8.91
N GLY A 172 -8.37 -20.93 -10.00
CA GLY A 172 -9.34 -21.91 -10.49
C GLY A 172 -8.70 -23.22 -10.95
N GLY A 173 -9.21 -24.35 -10.46
CA GLY A 173 -8.73 -25.72 -10.76
C GLY A 173 -8.43 -26.58 -9.53
N PHE A 174 -8.39 -25.98 -8.34
CA PHE A 174 -7.77 -26.58 -7.14
C PHE A 174 -8.79 -26.81 -6.01
N TYR A 175 -9.85 -27.56 -6.32
CA TYR A 175 -11.06 -27.68 -5.48
C TYR A 175 -10.84 -28.31 -4.10
N HIS A 176 -9.92 -29.28 -3.97
CA HIS A 176 -9.69 -29.96 -2.70
C HIS A 176 -9.00 -29.05 -1.68
N MET A 177 -7.97 -28.31 -2.11
CA MET A 177 -7.26 -27.41 -1.22
C MET A 177 -8.07 -26.14 -0.91
N ALA A 178 -8.87 -25.67 -1.87
CA ALA A 178 -9.82 -24.59 -1.63
C ALA A 178 -10.76 -24.89 -0.46
N ARG A 179 -11.21 -26.13 -0.33
CA ARG A 179 -12.11 -26.56 0.75
C ARG A 179 -11.43 -26.56 2.12
N ALA A 180 -10.17 -26.97 2.19
CA ALA A 180 -9.38 -26.93 3.42
C ALA A 180 -9.18 -25.47 3.88
N VAL A 181 -8.74 -24.59 2.97
CA VAL A 181 -8.56 -23.16 3.27
C VAL A 181 -9.88 -22.49 3.68
N LEU A 182 -10.99 -22.80 3.01
CA LEU A 182 -12.32 -22.28 3.36
C LEU A 182 -12.81 -22.81 4.72
N ALA A 183 -12.46 -24.05 5.09
CA ALA A 183 -12.84 -24.64 6.37
C ALA A 183 -12.05 -24.04 7.55
N SER A 184 -10.77 -23.69 7.35
CA SER A 184 -9.94 -23.07 8.40
C SER A 184 -10.22 -21.57 8.59
N CYS A 185 -10.89 -20.91 7.63
CA CYS A 185 -11.25 -19.49 7.69
C CYS A 185 -12.68 -19.21 8.22
N LEU A 186 -13.51 -20.24 8.43
CA LEU A 186 -14.90 -20.14 8.90
C LEU A 186 -15.04 -20.67 10.34
#